data_AF-A0A969PZ22-F1
#
_entry.id   AF-A0A969PZ22-F1
#
_cell.length_a   1.000
_cell.length_b   1.000
_cell.length_c   1.000
_cell.angle_alpha   90.00
_cell.angle_beta   90.00
_cell.angle_gamma   90.00
#
_symmetry.space_group_name_H-M   'P 1'
#
loop_
_entity.id
_entity.type
_entity.pdbx_description
1 polymer ?
#
loop_
_entity_poly.entity_id
_entity_poly.type
_entity_poly.pdbx_seq_one_letter_code
_entity_poly.pdbx_strand_id
1 'polypeptide(L)' 'MVECVVKNWQGEEIGTATLELRVAKEENAPHIVHRAIVRHLANARQGTASSKTRAEVRGGGRKPWRQKRNGSR' A
#
# COMPACT_ATOMS: atom_id res chain seq x y z
N MET A 1 13.59 -28.20 9.39
CA MET A 1 14.84 -28.60 8.71
C MET A 1 14.41 -29.19 7.39
N VAL A 2 14.68 -28.50 6.28
CA VAL A 2 14.23 -28.91 4.94
C VAL A 2 15.49 -29.23 4.14
N GLU A 3 15.50 -30.38 3.48
CA GLU A 3 16.56 -30.74 2.55
C GLU A 3 16.27 -30.15 1.18
N CYS A 4 17.21 -29.35 0.67
CA CYS A 4 17.12 -28.75 -0.64
C CYS A 4 18.22 -29.32 -1.54
N VAL A 5 17.83 -29.76 -2.73
CA VAL A 5 18.76 -30.23 -3.76
C VAL A 5 19.41 -29.01 -4.42
N VAL A 6 20.74 -28.96 -4.40
CA VAL A 6 21.54 -27.91 -5.02
C VAL A 6 21.88 -28.33 -6.45
N LYS A 7 21.47 -27.52 -7.42
CA LYS A 7 21.76 -27.71 -8.84
C LYS A 7 22.83 -26.72 -9.32
N ASN A 8 23.67 -27.15 -10.26
CA ASN A 8 24.60 -26.26 -10.95
C ASN A 8 23.89 -25.44 -12.04
N TRP A 9 24.65 -24.53 -12.67
CA TRP A 9 24.13 -23.67 -13.74
C TRP A 9 23.66 -24.46 -14.98
N GLN A 10 24.15 -25.68 -15.14
CA GLN A 10 23.82 -26.64 -16.19
C GLN A 10 22.62 -27.52 -15.83
N GLY A 11 22.05 -27.39 -14.63
CA GLY A 11 20.89 -28.13 -14.16
C GLY A 11 21.17 -29.50 -13.55
N GLU A 12 22.44 -29.90 -13.44
CA GLU A 12 22.85 -31.15 -12.80
C GLU A 12 22.83 -31.01 -11.26
N GLU A 13 22.45 -32.08 -10.59
CA GLU A 13 22.34 -32.13 -9.12
C GLU A 13 23.73 -32.41 -8.52
N ILE A 14 24.28 -31.44 -7.79
CA ILE A 14 25.63 -31.52 -7.21
C ILE A 14 25.60 -31.98 -5.75
N GLY A 15 24.47 -31.79 -5.04
CA GLY A 15 24.33 -32.28 -3.67
C GLY A 15 23.08 -31.81 -2.96
N THR A 16 22.95 -32.16 -1.69
CA THR A 16 21.86 -31.71 -0.81
C THR A 16 22.39 -30.76 0.26
N ALA A 17 21.64 -29.68 0.51
CA ALA A 17 21.90 -28.72 1.57
C ALA A 17 20.73 -28.69 2.54
N THR A 18 21.04 -28.73 3.84
CA THR A 18 20.03 -28.73 4.89
C THR A 18 19.80 -27.30 5.38
N LEU A 19 18.54 -26.83 5.29
CA LEU A 19 18.16 -25.47 5.71
C LEU A 19 17.24 -25.49 6.92
N GLU A 20 17.57 -24.65 7.90
CA GLU A 20 16.69 -24.35 9.03
C GLU A 20 15.81 -23.13 8.71
N LEU A 21 14.60 -23.37 8.22
CA LEU A 21 13.63 -22.32 7.98
C LEU A 21 12.88 -21.97 9.27
N ARG A 22 13.12 -20.78 9.81
CA ARG A 22 12.33 -20.20 10.91
C ARG A 22 11.08 -19.54 10.33
N VAL A 23 10.05 -20.36 10.05
CA VAL A 23 8.79 -19.90 9.43
C VAL A 23 7.74 -19.62 10.51
N ALA A 24 6.87 -18.65 10.26
CA ALA A 24 5.68 -18.44 11.07
C ALA A 24 4.76 -19.67 11.02
N LYS A 25 4.00 -19.91 12.11
CA LYS A 25 3.00 -20.98 12.18
C LYS A 25 2.01 -20.87 11.01
N GLU A 26 1.63 -21.99 10.45
CA GLU A 26 0.82 -22.08 9.22
C GLU A 26 -0.55 -21.38 9.35
N GLU A 27 -1.15 -21.40 10.55
CA GLU A 27 -2.41 -20.69 10.85
C GLU A 27 -2.28 -19.15 10.72
N ASN A 28 -1.12 -18.59 11.04
CA ASN A 28 -0.90 -17.14 11.08
C ASN A 28 -0.14 -16.61 9.85
N ALA A 29 0.59 -17.48 9.15
CA ALA A 29 1.43 -17.09 8.02
C ALA A 29 0.66 -16.37 6.89
N PRO A 30 -0.53 -16.83 6.44
CA PRO A 30 -1.26 -16.17 5.35
C PRO A 30 -1.64 -14.71 5.69
N HIS A 31 -2.08 -14.48 6.93
CA HIS A 31 -2.50 -13.17 7.38
C HIS A 31 -1.31 -12.19 7.48
N ILE A 32 -0.16 -12.66 7.96
CA ILE A 32 1.06 -11.85 8.05
C ILE A 32 1.55 -11.46 6.65
N VAL A 33 1.59 -12.42 5.73
CA VAL A 33 2.01 -12.19 4.33
C VAL A 33 1.07 -11.20 3.64
N HIS A 34 -0.25 -11.39 3.76
CA HIS A 34 -1.22 -10.47 3.17
C HIS A 34 -1.05 -9.04 3.70
N ARG A 35 -0.91 -8.86 5.02
CA ARG A 35 -0.68 -7.54 5.62
C ARG A 35 0.62 -6.90 5.16
N ALA A 36 1.70 -7.68 5.04
CA ALA A 36 2.99 -7.18 4.55
C ALA A 36 2.87 -6.70 3.10
N ILE A 37 2.19 -7.46 2.24
CA ILE A 37 1.98 -7.10 0.83
C ILE A 37 1.13 -5.83 0.72
N VAL A 38 0.00 -5.76 1.43
CA VAL A 38 -0.87 -4.57 1.42
C VAL A 38 -0.10 -3.33 1.86
N ARG A 39 0.72 -3.43 2.92
CA ARG A 39 1.57 -2.34 3.38
C ARG A 39 2.60 -1.94 2.33
N HIS A 40 3.27 -2.90 1.70
CA HIS A 40 4.25 -2.62 0.67
C HIS A 40 3.63 -1.89 -0.53
N LEU A 41 2.49 -2.38 -1.02
CA LEU A 41 1.75 -1.76 -2.13
C LEU A 41 1.23 -0.36 -1.77
N ALA A 42 0.77 -0.15 -0.53
CA ALA A 42 0.35 1.16 -0.07
C ALA A 42 1.51 2.16 -0.03
N ASN A 43 2.69 1.73 0.45
CA ASN A 43 3.90 2.56 0.51
C ASN A 43 4.47 2.88 -0.88
N ALA A 44 4.27 2.00 -1.87
CA ALA A 44 4.70 2.21 -3.24
C ALA A 44 3.85 3.25 -3.99
N ARG A 45 2.68 3.65 -3.47
CA ARG A 45 1.83 4.67 -4.10
C ARG A 45 2.44 6.05 -3.95
N GLN A 46 2.53 6.78 -5.06
CA GLN A 46 3.18 8.10 -5.12
C GLN A 46 2.38 9.23 -4.41
N GLY A 47 1.05 9.13 -4.33
CA GLY A 47 0.23 10.08 -3.58
C GLY A 47 0.14 11.50 -4.17
N THR A 48 0.17 11.66 -5.50
CA THR A 48 0.18 12.97 -6.18
C THR A 48 -1.21 13.61 -6.38
N ALA A 49 -2.27 13.01 -5.84
CA ALA A 49 -3.62 13.52 -5.98
C ALA A 49 -3.84 14.75 -5.07
N SER A 50 -4.24 15.88 -5.65
CA SER A 50 -4.64 17.09 -4.92
C SER A 50 -5.70 17.87 -5.68
N SER A 51 -6.68 18.39 -4.96
CA SER A 51 -7.78 19.21 -5.49
C SER A 51 -7.97 20.42 -4.59
N LYS A 52 -8.24 21.58 -5.19
CA LYS A 52 -8.36 22.83 -4.43
C LYS A 52 -9.56 22.81 -3.50
N THR A 53 -9.34 23.13 -2.23
CA THR A 53 -10.43 23.38 -1.28
C THR A 53 -11.07 24.75 -1.54
N ARG A 54 -12.28 25.00 -1.01
CA ARG A 54 -12.97 26.30 -1.13
C ARG A 54 -12.10 27.49 -0.71
N ALA A 55 -11.20 27.29 0.26
CA ALA A 55 -10.30 28.33 0.76
C ALA A 55 -9.08 28.56 -0.15
N GLU A 56 -8.68 27.57 -0.93
CA GLU A 56 -7.55 27.64 -1.87
C GLU A 56 -7.94 28.23 -3.23
N VAL A 57 -9.24 28.30 -3.52
CA VAL A 57 -9.76 28.94 -4.73
C VAL A 57 -9.66 30.46 -4.61
N ARG A 58 -9.11 31.11 -5.64
CA ARG A 58 -9.02 32.58 -5.70
C ARG A 58 -10.41 33.18 -5.90
N GLY A 59 -10.82 34.06 -4.99
CA GLY A 59 -12.13 34.74 -5.02
C GLY A 59 -13.16 34.09 -4.09
N GLY A 60 -14.10 34.88 -3.59
CA GLY A 60 -15.08 34.46 -2.58
C GLY A 60 -14.86 35.15 -1.23
N GLY A 61 -15.38 34.55 -0.15
CA GLY A 61 -15.25 35.06 1.23
C GLY A 61 -16.27 36.13 1.63
N ARG A 62 -16.65 37.03 0.72
CA ARG A 62 -17.76 37.96 0.95
C ARG A 62 -19.09 37.30 0.60
N LYS A 63 -20.04 37.28 1.55
CA LYS A 63 -21.40 36.82 1.28
C LYS A 63 -21.99 37.63 0.11
N PRO A 64 -22.40 36.99 -1.01
CA PRO A 64 -22.78 37.74 -2.21
C PRO A 64 -24.10 38.52 -2.06
N TRP A 65 -24.97 38.11 -1.12
CA TRP A 65 -26.23 38.79 -0.81
C TRP A 65 -26.34 39.15 0.68
N ARG A 66 -27.26 40.04 1.02
CA ARG A 66 -27.55 40.44 2.40
C ARG A 66 -28.26 39.31 3.17
N GLN A 67 -28.09 39.23 4.49
CA GLN A 67 -28.70 38.16 5.32
C GLN A 67 -30.24 38.13 5.25
N LYS A 68 -30.88 39.29 5.08
CA LYS A 68 -32.34 39.46 5.00
C LYS A 68 -32.68 40.48 3.90
N ARG A 69 -33.93 40.46 3.40
CA ARG A 69 -34.41 41.32 2.30
C ARG A 69 -33.57 41.15 1.01
N ASN A 70 -33.16 39.91 0.71
CA ASN A 70 -32.34 39.56 -0.46
C ASN A 70 -33.17 39.35 -1.74
N GLY A 71 -34.51 39.49 -1.67
CA GLY A 71 -35.40 39.70 -2.81
C GLY A 71 -35.08 38.81 -4.01
N SER A 72 -34.78 37.53 -3.78
CA SER A 72 -34.48 36.59 -4.86
C SER A 72 -35.81 36.10 -5.47
N ARG A 73 -36.53 37.06 -6.05
CA ARG A 73 -37.59 37.02 -7.04
C ARG A 73 -37.52 38.31 -7.82
#